data_AF-A0A521PI37-F1
#
_entry.id   AF-A0A521PI37-F1
#
_cell.length_a   1.000
_cell.length_b   1.000
_cell.length_c   1.000
_cell.angle_alpha   90.00
_cell.angle_beta   90.00
_cell.angle_gamma   90.00
#
_symmetry.space_group_name_H-M   'P 1'
#
loop_
_entity.id
_entity.type
_entity.pdbx_description
1 polymer ?
#
loop_
_entity_poly.entity_id
_entity_poly.type
_entity_poly.pdbx_seq_one_letter_code
_entity_poly.pdbx_strand_id
1 'polypeptide(L)'
;MSLRSVLKVAVQATAASLVCAAAHAGYLQWETVELPASSGASCGNGTPYRFFVNRTPFTSKTVVMFEGGGACWDQGACKGGTLLDAVNPDGIPTNYMTDWNRQAHLGLVTPFTMRLHPLQSVQTQSWNIVYLTYCTGDVHTGNKVAVYDNIDPANPMAYHHRGMVNAKAVAAWMAKNLKQPEKLFLTGFSAGGVGSAALYPAFREALKPKQMSLLADSGPLFNVPRNATPEQAPS
;
A
#
# COMPACT_ATOMS: atom_id res chain seq x y z
N MET A 1 -41.27 -25.71 -11.72
CA MET A 1 -40.28 -24.63 -11.51
C MET A 1 -40.47 -23.59 -12.61
N SER A 2 -40.57 -22.30 -12.31
CA SER A 2 -40.81 -21.29 -13.36
C SER A 2 -39.57 -21.09 -14.24
N LEU A 3 -39.74 -20.72 -15.52
CA LEU A 3 -38.63 -20.39 -16.43
C LEU A 3 -37.69 -19.33 -15.82
N ARG A 4 -38.25 -18.36 -15.07
CA ARG A 4 -37.48 -17.33 -14.34
C ARG A 4 -36.62 -17.92 -13.23
N SER A 5 -37.11 -18.95 -12.53
CA SER A 5 -36.37 -19.63 -11.48
C SER A 5 -35.20 -20.45 -12.05
N VAL A 6 -35.43 -21.14 -13.17
CA VAL A 6 -34.39 -21.88 -13.89
C VAL A 6 -33.31 -20.92 -14.41
N LEU A 7 -33.70 -19.79 -15.01
CA LEU A 7 -32.78 -18.78 -15.51
C LEU A 7 -31.91 -18.19 -14.40
N LYS A 8 -32.50 -17.87 -13.23
CA LYS A 8 -31.76 -17.35 -12.08
C LYS A 8 -30.72 -18.35 -11.57
N VAL A 9 -31.10 -19.61 -11.41
CA VAL A 9 -30.20 -20.67 -10.94
C VAL A 9 -29.06 -20.89 -11.96
N ALA A 10 -29.37 -20.90 -13.26
CA ALA A 10 -28.37 -21.04 -14.30
C ALA A 10 -27.36 -19.86 -14.28
N VAL A 11 -27.85 -18.62 -14.18
CA VAL A 11 -26.99 -17.42 -14.10
C VAL A 11 -26.09 -17.47 -12.86
N GLN A 12 -26.64 -17.85 -11.70
CA GLN A 12 -25.86 -17.98 -10.47
C GLN A 12 -24.79 -19.07 -10.57
N ALA A 13 -25.13 -20.23 -11.13
CA ALA A 13 -24.19 -21.33 -11.34
C ALA A 13 -23.05 -20.91 -12.28
N THR A 14 -23.37 -20.26 -13.41
CA THR A 14 -22.36 -19.74 -14.34
C THR A 14 -21.47 -18.68 -13.69
N ALA A 15 -22.04 -17.75 -12.92
CA ALA A 15 -21.27 -16.74 -12.20
C ALA A 15 -20.33 -17.37 -11.16
N ALA A 16 -20.80 -18.35 -10.39
CA ALA A 16 -19.97 -19.07 -9.42
C ALA A 16 -18.82 -19.83 -10.10
N SER A 17 -19.09 -20.51 -11.22
CA SER A 17 -18.05 -21.19 -12.00
C SER A 17 -16.99 -20.23 -12.54
N LEU A 18 -17.39 -19.05 -13.03
CA LEU A 18 -16.47 -18.03 -13.52
C LEU A 18 -15.60 -17.44 -12.39
N VAL A 19 -16.18 -17.20 -11.21
CA VAL A 19 -15.42 -16.74 -10.03
C VAL A 19 -14.40 -17.78 -9.59
N CYS A 20 -14.79 -19.06 -9.51
CA CYS A 20 -13.86 -20.15 -9.17
C CYS A 20 -12.73 -20.27 -10.21
N ALA A 21 -13.04 -20.17 -11.50
CA ALA A 21 -12.03 -20.21 -12.56
C ALA A 21 -11.07 -19.01 -12.49
N ALA A 22 -11.60 -17.81 -12.22
CA ALA A 22 -10.79 -16.61 -12.01
C ALA A 22 -9.86 -16.75 -10.79
N ALA A 23 -10.38 -17.27 -9.67
CA ALA A 23 -9.60 -17.55 -8.46
C ALA A 23 -8.48 -18.57 -8.74
N HIS A 24 -8.78 -19.63 -9.48
CA HIS A 24 -7.78 -20.62 -9.88
C HIS A 24 -6.69 -20.04 -10.79
N ALA A 25 -7.02 -19.01 -11.58
CA ALA A 25 -6.08 -18.25 -12.40
C ALA A 25 -5.36 -17.13 -11.62
N GLY A 26 -5.46 -17.08 -10.28
CA GLY A 26 -4.78 -16.11 -9.42
C GLY A 26 -5.46 -14.73 -9.35
N TYR A 27 -6.67 -14.58 -9.89
CA TYR A 27 -7.47 -13.37 -9.72
C TYR A 27 -8.25 -13.42 -8.40
N LEU A 28 -8.70 -12.25 -7.93
CA LEU A 28 -9.52 -12.07 -6.73
C LEU A 28 -8.83 -12.53 -5.43
N GLN A 29 -7.55 -12.87 -5.49
CA GLN A 29 -6.71 -13.29 -4.39
C GLN A 29 -5.56 -12.30 -4.17
N TRP A 30 -5.06 -12.24 -2.94
CA TRP A 30 -3.88 -11.43 -2.61
C TRP A 30 -2.61 -12.19 -2.99
N GLU A 31 -1.87 -11.65 -3.96
CA GLU A 31 -0.55 -12.07 -4.39
C GLU A 31 0.51 -11.27 -3.60
N THR A 32 1.46 -11.96 -2.99
CA THR A 32 2.65 -11.33 -2.39
C THR A 32 3.70 -11.13 -3.46
N VAL A 33 4.13 -9.88 -3.66
CA VAL A 33 5.27 -9.57 -4.51
C VAL A 33 6.44 -9.16 -3.62
N GLU A 34 7.54 -9.90 -3.73
CA GLU A 34 8.78 -9.62 -3.03
C GLU A 34 9.80 -8.96 -3.95
N LEU A 35 10.33 -7.82 -3.51
CA LEU A 35 11.47 -7.17 -4.13
C LEU A 35 12.71 -7.54 -3.31
N PRO A 36 13.70 -8.21 -3.90
CA PRO A 36 14.88 -8.64 -3.16
C PRO A 36 15.65 -7.42 -2.67
N ALA A 37 16.20 -7.48 -1.45
CA ALA A 37 16.99 -6.38 -0.88
C ALA A 37 18.17 -5.96 -1.77
N SER A 38 18.72 -6.88 -2.55
CA SER A 38 19.78 -6.63 -3.54
C SER A 38 19.36 -5.69 -4.68
N SER A 39 18.06 -5.48 -4.90
CA SER A 39 17.55 -4.47 -5.84
C SER A 39 17.60 -3.04 -5.28
N GLY A 40 17.99 -2.88 -4.01
CA GLY A 40 17.95 -1.62 -3.28
C GLY A 40 16.61 -1.34 -2.59
N ALA A 41 15.55 -2.07 -2.94
CA ALA A 41 14.27 -2.02 -2.23
C ALA A 41 14.34 -2.88 -0.96
N SER A 42 14.15 -2.26 0.21
CA SER A 42 14.22 -2.94 1.50
C SER A 42 13.36 -2.25 2.56
N CYS A 43 13.05 -2.98 3.64
CA CYS A 43 12.53 -2.41 4.86
C CYS A 43 13.64 -1.78 5.71
N GLY A 44 13.25 -1.06 6.76
CA GLY A 44 14.13 -0.35 7.69
C GLY A 44 15.19 -1.25 8.31
N ASN A 45 14.82 -2.49 8.68
CA ASN A 45 15.74 -3.50 9.20
C ASN A 45 16.56 -4.24 8.12
N GLY A 46 16.50 -3.82 6.86
CA GLY A 46 17.25 -4.41 5.75
C GLY A 46 16.61 -5.65 5.11
N THR A 47 15.47 -6.14 5.61
CA THR A 47 14.74 -7.26 5.00
C THR A 47 14.17 -6.88 3.62
N PRO A 48 13.88 -7.86 2.74
CA PRO A 48 13.24 -7.60 1.45
C PRO A 48 11.93 -6.83 1.59
N TYR A 49 11.70 -5.87 0.69
CA TYR A 49 10.42 -5.16 0.64
C TYR A 49 9.35 -6.04 0.01
N ARG A 50 8.14 -6.05 0.57
CA ARG A 50 6.99 -6.78 0.03
C ARG A 50 5.79 -5.88 -0.12
N PHE A 51 5.09 -5.99 -1.24
CA PHE A 51 3.82 -5.34 -1.49
C PHE A 51 2.82 -6.37 -2.02
N PHE A 52 1.54 -6.01 -2.04
CA PHE A 52 0.48 -6.97 -2.31
C PHE A 52 -0.38 -6.53 -3.46
N VAL A 53 -0.77 -7.48 -4.31
CA VAL A 53 -1.56 -7.22 -5.50
C VAL A 53 -2.78 -8.14 -5.48
N ASN A 54 -3.96 -7.57 -5.71
CA ASN A 54 -5.17 -8.35 -5.93
C ASN A 54 -5.76 -7.93 -7.28
N ARG A 55 -5.65 -8.82 -8.27
CA ARG A 55 -6.07 -8.57 -9.65
C ARG A 55 -7.52 -8.97 -9.85
N THR A 56 -8.20 -8.35 -10.81
CA THR A 56 -9.53 -8.81 -11.25
C THR A 56 -9.57 -8.91 -12.78
N PRO A 57 -10.32 -9.87 -13.36
CA PRO A 57 -10.37 -10.05 -14.79
C PRO A 57 -10.95 -8.82 -15.51
N PHE A 58 -10.62 -8.69 -16.80
CA PHE A 58 -11.27 -7.76 -17.75
C PHE A 58 -11.19 -6.27 -17.41
N THR A 59 -10.25 -5.83 -16.55
CA THR A 59 -10.01 -4.41 -16.28
C THR A 59 -8.52 -4.07 -16.33
N SER A 60 -8.20 -2.82 -16.69
CA SER A 60 -6.89 -2.21 -16.39
C SER A 60 -6.97 -1.09 -15.36
N LYS A 61 -8.18 -0.77 -14.88
CA LYS A 61 -8.35 0.22 -13.81
C LYS A 61 -7.68 -0.30 -12.55
N THR A 62 -6.90 0.55 -11.90
CA THR A 62 -6.05 0.15 -10.79
C THR A 62 -6.10 1.19 -9.68
N VAL A 63 -6.30 0.75 -8.45
CA VAL A 63 -6.07 1.55 -7.25
C VAL A 63 -4.74 1.14 -6.64
N VAL A 64 -3.95 2.14 -6.26
CA VAL A 64 -2.70 1.96 -5.54
C VAL A 64 -2.87 2.64 -4.19
N MET A 65 -2.82 1.84 -3.13
CA MET A 65 -2.99 2.28 -1.74
C MET A 65 -1.65 2.24 -1.02
N PHE A 66 -1.21 3.38 -0.52
CA PHE A 66 -0.05 3.48 0.37
C PHE A 66 -0.49 3.31 1.82
N GLU A 67 0.12 2.34 2.49
CA GLU A 67 -0.06 2.08 3.91
C GLU A 67 0.41 3.27 4.77
N GLY A 68 -0.38 3.64 5.78
CA GLY A 68 0.00 4.60 6.81
C GLY A 68 0.71 3.94 7.99
N GLY A 69 0.98 4.73 9.04
CA GLY A 69 1.48 4.21 10.31
C GLY A 69 2.79 4.83 10.76
N GLY A 70 2.72 6.09 11.19
CA GLY A 70 3.80 6.79 11.90
C GLY A 70 5.03 7.15 11.07
N ALA A 71 6.11 7.50 11.76
CA ALA A 71 7.43 7.76 11.18
C ALA A 71 8.49 7.54 12.26
N CYS A 72 9.77 7.55 11.87
CA CYS A 72 10.85 7.48 12.84
C CYS A 72 12.07 8.30 12.42
N TRP A 73 12.75 8.85 13.42
CA TRP A 73 13.94 9.71 13.26
C TRP A 73 14.99 9.45 14.34
N ASP A 74 14.81 8.40 15.14
CA ASP A 74 15.70 8.00 16.22
C ASP A 74 15.62 6.49 16.49
N GLN A 75 16.53 5.98 17.34
CA GLN A 75 16.65 4.56 17.63
C GLN A 75 15.41 3.96 18.30
N GLY A 76 14.67 4.74 19.11
CA GLY A 76 13.48 4.28 19.80
C GLY A 76 12.31 4.15 18.83
N ALA A 77 11.99 5.25 18.15
CA ALA A 77 10.88 5.29 17.19
C ALA A 77 11.08 4.31 16.02
N CYS A 78 12.32 4.06 15.60
CA CYS A 78 12.59 3.13 14.51
C CYS A 78 12.56 1.65 14.94
N LYS A 79 12.67 1.35 16.25
CA LYS A 79 12.37 0.02 16.81
C LYS A 79 10.86 -0.24 16.94
N GLY A 80 10.05 0.82 16.91
CA GLY A 80 8.60 0.74 17.12
C GLY A 80 8.22 0.61 18.60
N GLY A 81 6.91 0.49 18.84
CA GLY A 81 6.35 0.26 20.18
C GLY A 81 5.28 1.27 20.61
N THR A 82 5.13 2.38 19.88
CA THR A 82 4.07 3.38 20.11
C THR A 82 3.24 3.63 18.86
N LEU A 83 2.10 4.32 19.02
CA LEU A 83 1.16 4.62 17.94
C LEU A 83 1.75 5.50 16.83
N LEU A 84 2.78 6.31 17.14
CA LEU A 84 3.36 7.27 16.21
C LEU A 84 4.61 6.74 15.50
N ASP A 85 5.08 5.57 15.88
CA ASP A 85 6.27 4.94 15.32
C ASP A 85 5.97 4.26 13.98
N ALA A 86 7.03 3.88 13.27
CA ALA A 86 6.91 3.12 12.04
C ALA A 86 6.16 1.79 12.28
N VAL A 87 5.06 1.56 11.56
CA VAL A 87 4.13 0.43 11.81
C VAL A 87 4.69 -0.97 11.56
N ASN A 88 5.70 -1.11 10.70
CA ASN A 88 6.33 -2.40 10.41
C ASN A 88 7.87 -2.32 10.58
N PRO A 89 8.37 -2.12 11.81
CA PRO A 89 9.81 -1.92 12.04
C PRO A 89 10.61 -3.20 11.76
N ASP A 90 10.00 -4.37 12.00
CA ASP A 90 10.60 -5.69 11.77
C ASP A 90 10.45 -6.19 10.32
N GLY A 91 9.98 -5.33 9.41
CA GLY A 91 9.74 -5.67 8.01
C GLY A 91 8.36 -6.31 7.77
N ILE A 92 8.17 -6.80 6.55
CA ILE A 92 6.87 -7.23 6.03
C ILE A 92 6.86 -8.74 5.87
N PRO A 93 6.18 -9.52 6.73
CA PRO A 93 6.10 -10.97 6.56
C PRO A 93 5.36 -11.39 5.29
N THR A 94 5.60 -12.62 4.82
CA THR A 94 4.98 -13.16 3.58
C THR A 94 3.47 -13.35 3.72
N ASN A 95 2.97 -13.56 4.94
CA ASN A 95 1.57 -13.76 5.27
C ASN A 95 0.84 -12.46 5.69
N TYR A 96 1.39 -11.27 5.40
CA TYR A 96 0.84 -9.97 5.84
C TYR A 96 -0.66 -9.81 5.64
N MET A 97 -1.16 -10.20 4.46
CA MET A 97 -2.59 -10.07 4.10
C MET A 97 -3.50 -11.08 4.81
N THR A 98 -2.94 -12.00 5.58
CA THR A 98 -3.68 -13.03 6.34
C THR A 98 -3.35 -13.01 7.83
N ASP A 99 -2.37 -12.21 8.25
CA ASP A 99 -2.01 -12.02 9.65
C ASP A 99 -3.03 -11.09 10.31
N TRP A 100 -3.65 -11.56 11.39
CA TRP A 100 -4.66 -10.80 12.14
C TRP A 100 -4.06 -9.62 12.92
N ASN A 101 -2.74 -9.62 13.15
CA ASN A 101 -2.04 -8.55 13.83
C ASN A 101 -1.61 -7.41 12.89
N ARG A 102 -1.94 -7.49 11.60
CA ARG A 102 -1.59 -6.48 10.59
C ARG A 102 -2.81 -5.71 10.15
N GLN A 103 -2.66 -4.40 10.00
CA GLN A 103 -3.76 -3.52 9.62
C GLN A 103 -4.39 -3.87 8.27
N ALA A 104 -3.62 -4.47 7.36
CA ALA A 104 -4.07 -4.84 6.02
C ALA A 104 -4.69 -6.25 5.91
N HIS A 105 -5.06 -6.90 7.02
CA HIS A 105 -5.69 -8.23 7.00
C HIS A 105 -6.82 -8.29 5.96
N LEU A 106 -6.69 -9.17 4.96
CA LEU A 106 -7.58 -9.36 3.81
C LEU A 106 -7.91 -8.08 2.99
N GLY A 107 -7.14 -7.01 3.16
CA GLY A 107 -7.41 -5.69 2.56
C GLY A 107 -8.46 -4.86 3.32
N LEU A 108 -8.80 -5.24 4.55
CA LEU A 108 -9.85 -4.60 5.36
C LEU A 108 -9.44 -3.24 5.96
N VAL A 109 -8.25 -2.73 5.63
CA VAL A 109 -7.72 -1.45 6.12
C VAL A 109 -8.53 -0.23 5.66
N THR A 110 -9.05 -0.26 4.43
CA THR A 110 -9.88 0.83 3.87
C THR A 110 -10.97 0.27 2.95
N PRO A 111 -12.05 1.04 2.68
CA PRO A 111 -13.00 0.67 1.63
C PRO A 111 -12.35 0.51 0.25
N PHE A 112 -11.25 1.22 -0.02
CA PHE A 112 -10.58 1.18 -1.33
C PHE A 112 -9.82 -0.12 -1.59
N THR A 113 -9.39 -0.81 -0.54
CA THR A 113 -8.62 -2.06 -0.59
C THR A 113 -9.47 -3.30 -0.32
N MET A 114 -10.69 -3.13 0.20
CA MET A 114 -11.59 -4.23 0.49
C MET A 114 -12.38 -4.62 -0.76
N ARG A 115 -12.08 -5.80 -1.31
CA ARG A 115 -12.75 -6.37 -2.49
C ARG A 115 -14.25 -6.56 -2.28
N LEU A 116 -14.63 -7.02 -1.09
CA LEU A 116 -16.00 -7.35 -0.71
C LEU A 116 -16.33 -6.63 0.61
N HIS A 117 -16.94 -5.45 0.52
CA HIS A 117 -17.43 -4.75 1.70
C HIS A 117 -18.95 -5.01 1.84
N PRO A 118 -19.44 -5.48 3.01
CA PRO A 118 -20.84 -5.86 3.17
C PRO A 118 -21.84 -4.70 3.12
N LEU A 119 -21.43 -3.50 3.56
CA LEU A 119 -22.31 -2.33 3.72
C LEU A 119 -22.05 -1.19 2.73
N GLN A 120 -20.94 -1.21 1.98
CA GLN A 120 -20.55 -0.11 1.11
C GLN A 120 -20.06 -0.63 -0.25
N SER A 121 -20.46 0.05 -1.32
CA SER A 121 -19.93 -0.21 -2.66
C SER A 121 -19.10 0.99 -3.12
N VAL A 122 -17.85 0.71 -3.50
CA VAL A 122 -16.94 1.70 -4.08
C VAL A 122 -16.38 1.18 -5.39
N GLN A 123 -16.04 2.08 -6.32
CA GLN A 123 -15.63 1.68 -7.67
C GLN A 123 -14.41 0.74 -7.67
N THR A 124 -13.49 0.92 -6.72
CA THR A 124 -12.22 0.18 -6.63
C THR A 124 -12.41 -1.32 -6.33
N GLN A 125 -13.57 -1.75 -5.84
CA GLN A 125 -13.89 -3.17 -5.66
C GLN A 125 -13.78 -3.95 -6.98
N SER A 126 -14.10 -3.30 -8.10
CA SER A 126 -14.00 -3.87 -9.46
C SER A 126 -12.66 -3.60 -10.17
N TRP A 127 -11.67 -3.03 -9.47
CA TRP A 127 -10.37 -2.64 -10.03
C TRP A 127 -9.27 -3.59 -9.58
N ASN A 128 -8.11 -3.58 -10.25
CA ASN A 128 -6.90 -4.13 -9.64
C ASN A 128 -6.55 -3.30 -8.39
N ILE A 129 -6.11 -3.97 -7.33
CA ILE A 129 -5.69 -3.32 -6.08
C ILE A 129 -4.21 -3.61 -5.89
N VAL A 130 -3.41 -2.57 -5.69
CA VAL A 130 -2.00 -2.68 -5.31
C VAL A 130 -1.84 -2.00 -3.96
N TYR A 131 -1.38 -2.74 -2.96
CA TYR A 131 -1.20 -2.27 -1.59
C TYR A 131 0.31 -2.18 -1.28
N LEU A 132 0.80 -0.96 -1.14
CA LEU A 132 2.19 -0.68 -0.78
C LEU A 132 2.29 -0.63 0.72
N THR A 133 3.03 -1.57 1.29
CA THR A 133 3.30 -1.58 2.72
C THR A 133 4.30 -0.50 3.10
N TYR A 134 4.33 -0.16 4.39
CA TYR A 134 5.18 0.84 4.97
C TYR A 134 6.04 0.24 6.09
N CYS A 135 7.33 0.07 5.82
CA CYS A 135 8.30 -0.50 6.76
C CYS A 135 9.59 0.32 6.87
N THR A 136 9.56 1.58 6.45
CA THR A 136 10.76 2.41 6.25
C THR A 136 10.82 3.64 7.14
N GLY A 137 9.77 3.95 7.92
CA GLY A 137 9.76 5.06 8.88
C GLY A 137 9.94 6.46 8.28
N ASP A 138 9.89 6.59 6.96
CA ASP A 138 10.23 7.78 6.19
C ASP A 138 9.07 8.32 5.33
N VAL A 139 7.84 7.99 5.74
CA VAL A 139 6.58 8.36 5.08
C VAL A 139 6.56 8.06 3.57
N HIS A 140 7.24 6.98 3.17
CA HIS A 140 7.46 6.52 1.79
C HIS A 140 8.36 7.40 0.92
N THR A 141 9.08 8.37 1.49
CA THR A 141 9.83 9.37 0.70
C THR A 141 11.34 9.26 0.80
N GLY A 142 11.85 8.42 1.71
CA GLY A 142 13.27 8.33 2.01
C GLY A 142 14.11 7.57 0.98
N ASN A 143 15.39 7.91 0.95
CA ASN A 143 16.47 7.16 0.31
C ASN A 143 17.79 7.34 1.08
N LYS A 144 17.74 7.13 2.40
CA LYS A 144 18.89 7.29 3.30
C LYS A 144 19.08 6.03 4.13
N VAL A 145 20.33 5.67 4.38
CA VAL A 145 20.66 4.75 5.47
C VAL A 145 21.17 5.60 6.62
N ALA A 146 20.56 5.46 7.79
CA ALA A 146 20.97 6.13 9.02
C ALA A 146 21.49 5.09 10.00
N VAL A 147 22.41 5.50 10.87
CA VAL A 147 22.82 4.71 12.04
C VAL A 147 22.35 5.48 13.26
N TYR A 148 21.52 4.84 14.08
CA TYR A 148 20.95 5.43 15.29
C TYR A 148 21.53 4.76 16.54
N ASP A 149 22.14 5.57 17.40
CA ASP A 149 22.82 5.16 18.64
C ASP A 149 22.39 6.03 19.84
N ASN A 150 21.36 6.86 19.67
CA ASN A 150 20.98 7.90 20.61
C ASN A 150 20.23 7.41 21.86
N ILE A 151 19.79 6.14 21.92
CA ILE A 151 19.14 5.53 23.09
C ILE A 151 20.03 4.47 23.74
N ASP A 152 20.62 3.60 22.93
CA ASP A 152 21.55 2.55 23.33
C ASP A 152 22.80 2.64 22.42
N PRO A 153 23.81 3.45 22.82
CA PRO A 153 25.03 3.63 22.05
C PRO A 153 25.87 2.37 21.90
N ALA A 154 25.71 1.38 22.79
CA ALA A 154 26.45 0.13 22.72
C ALA A 154 25.92 -0.79 21.61
N ASN A 155 24.68 -0.59 21.17
CA ASN A 155 24.02 -1.37 20.12
C ASN A 155 23.46 -0.46 19.02
N PRO A 156 24.32 0.21 18.23
CA PRO A 156 23.89 1.11 17.16
C PRO A 156 23.05 0.34 16.13
N MET A 157 21.98 0.97 15.65
CA MET A 157 21.03 0.38 14.71
C MET A 157 21.16 1.05 13.34
N ALA A 158 21.61 0.30 12.35
CA ALA A 158 21.48 0.70 10.96
C ALA A 158 20.00 0.59 10.53
N TYR A 159 19.46 1.68 9.98
CA TYR A 159 18.07 1.75 9.54
C TYR A 159 17.98 2.31 8.12
N HIS A 160 17.26 1.58 7.26
CA HIS A 160 17.16 1.82 5.83
C HIS A 160 15.85 2.56 5.50
N HIS A 161 15.93 3.89 5.45
CA HIS A 161 14.84 4.74 4.93
C HIS A 161 14.83 4.66 3.40
N ARG A 162 14.12 3.67 2.85
CA ARG A 162 14.08 3.34 1.41
C ARG A 162 12.69 3.52 0.78
N GLY A 163 11.79 4.26 1.42
CA GLY A 163 10.40 4.41 0.99
C GLY A 163 10.24 4.81 -0.47
N MET A 164 11.00 5.82 -0.93
CA MET A 164 10.91 6.26 -2.33
C MET A 164 11.47 5.21 -3.29
N VAL A 165 12.53 4.49 -2.88
CA VAL A 165 13.13 3.41 -3.68
C VAL A 165 12.13 2.26 -3.84
N ASN A 166 11.51 1.84 -2.74
CA ASN A 166 10.48 0.80 -2.72
C ASN A 166 9.32 1.17 -3.64
N ALA A 167 8.76 2.37 -3.49
CA ALA A 167 7.61 2.80 -4.27
C ALA A 167 7.91 2.93 -5.78
N LYS A 168 9.10 3.43 -6.15
CA LYS A 168 9.54 3.45 -7.56
C LYS A 168 9.71 2.05 -8.13
N ALA A 169 10.23 1.12 -7.34
CA ALA A 169 10.36 -0.27 -7.75
C ALA A 169 8.98 -0.95 -7.92
N VAL A 170 7.99 -0.61 -7.08
CA VAL A 170 6.58 -1.03 -7.26
C VAL A 170 6.01 -0.47 -8.56
N ALA A 171 6.19 0.83 -8.84
CA ALA A 171 5.71 1.44 -10.07
C ALA A 171 6.34 0.79 -11.32
N ALA A 172 7.64 0.47 -11.28
CA ALA A 172 8.33 -0.25 -12.34
C ALA A 172 7.82 -1.69 -12.51
N TRP A 173 7.59 -2.40 -11.40
CA TRP A 173 6.98 -3.74 -11.44
C TRP A 173 5.58 -3.68 -12.05
N MET A 174 4.76 -2.70 -11.66
CA MET A 174 3.42 -2.53 -12.21
C MET A 174 3.47 -2.26 -13.72
N ALA A 175 4.39 -1.41 -14.19
CA ALA A 175 4.55 -1.12 -15.62
C ALA A 175 4.93 -2.37 -16.43
N LYS A 176 5.68 -3.30 -15.83
CA LYS A 176 6.10 -4.55 -16.45
C LYS A 176 5.02 -5.65 -16.41
N ASN A 177 4.21 -5.69 -15.35
CA ASN A 177 3.35 -6.85 -15.06
C ASN A 177 1.84 -6.57 -15.18
N LEU A 178 1.42 -5.31 -15.24
CA LEU A 178 0.02 -4.91 -15.40
C LEU A 178 -0.18 -4.20 -16.74
N LYS A 179 -1.41 -4.24 -17.26
CA LYS A 179 -1.79 -3.44 -18.43
C LYS A 179 -1.72 -1.95 -18.07
N GLN A 180 -1.36 -1.11 -19.04
CA GLN A 180 -1.46 0.35 -18.92
C GLN A 180 -2.84 0.74 -18.35
N PRO A 181 -2.91 1.45 -17.21
CA PRO A 181 -4.19 1.72 -16.58
C PRO A 181 -5.07 2.66 -17.41
N GLU A 182 -6.32 2.28 -17.63
CA GLU A 182 -7.34 3.21 -18.11
C GLU A 182 -7.59 4.31 -17.07
N LYS A 183 -7.69 3.92 -15.80
CA LYS A 183 -7.75 4.81 -14.64
C LYS A 183 -6.78 4.32 -13.58
N LEU A 184 -5.94 5.22 -13.10
CA LEU A 184 -5.08 4.98 -11.96
C LEU A 184 -5.54 5.87 -10.81
N PHE A 185 -5.98 5.26 -9.72
CA PHE A 185 -6.29 5.99 -8.49
C PHE A 185 -5.15 5.78 -7.50
N LEU A 186 -4.37 6.83 -7.24
CA LEU A 186 -3.32 6.83 -6.24
C LEU A 186 -3.88 7.37 -4.93
N THR A 187 -3.71 6.65 -3.83
CA THR A 187 -4.23 7.06 -2.53
C THR A 187 -3.38 6.49 -1.40
N GLY A 188 -3.56 7.04 -0.21
CA GLY A 188 -2.92 6.59 1.02
C GLY A 188 -3.46 7.35 2.21
N PHE A 189 -3.31 6.78 3.40
CA PHE A 189 -3.73 7.39 4.66
C PHE A 189 -2.54 7.71 5.54
N SER A 190 -2.59 8.80 6.31
CA SER A 190 -1.51 9.20 7.23
C SER A 190 -0.16 9.31 6.50
N ALA A 191 0.88 8.58 6.94
CA ALA A 191 2.17 8.47 6.24
C ALA A 191 2.03 8.08 4.76
N GLY A 192 1.06 7.23 4.41
CA GLY A 192 0.77 6.86 3.03
C GLY A 192 0.12 7.99 2.23
N GLY A 193 -0.60 8.90 2.89
CA GLY A 193 -1.12 10.11 2.27
C GLY A 193 0.03 11.05 1.84
N VAL A 194 1.06 11.20 2.67
CA VAL A 194 2.30 11.92 2.31
C VAL A 194 2.96 11.25 1.10
N GLY A 195 3.17 9.93 1.19
CA GLY A 195 3.82 9.13 0.16
C GLY A 195 3.12 9.20 -1.18
N SER A 196 1.80 9.00 -1.20
CA SER A 196 0.98 9.04 -2.43
C SER A 196 1.01 10.42 -3.09
N ALA A 197 1.00 11.51 -2.31
CA ALA A 197 1.14 12.86 -2.85
C ALA A 197 2.54 13.11 -3.43
N ALA A 198 3.60 12.78 -2.68
CA ALA A 198 4.98 13.00 -3.10
C ALA A 198 5.39 12.14 -4.31
N LEU A 199 4.87 10.93 -4.42
CA LEU A 199 5.23 9.95 -5.45
C LEU A 199 4.25 9.89 -6.62
N TYR A 200 3.24 10.76 -6.65
CA TYR A 200 2.32 10.89 -7.77
C TYR A 200 3.03 11.02 -9.14
N PRO A 201 4.08 11.85 -9.30
CA PRO A 201 4.81 11.94 -10.57
C PRO A 201 5.48 10.62 -10.97
N ALA A 202 6.10 9.90 -10.02
CA ALA A 202 6.81 8.65 -10.30
C ALA A 202 5.87 7.57 -10.86
N PHE A 203 4.66 7.45 -10.30
CA PHE A 203 3.64 6.51 -10.80
C PHE A 203 3.08 6.96 -12.16
N ARG A 204 2.87 8.27 -12.36
CA ARG A 204 2.41 8.82 -13.63
C ARG A 204 3.39 8.54 -14.76
N GLU A 205 4.68 8.76 -14.52
CA GLU A 205 5.74 8.56 -15.51
C GLU A 205 5.96 7.09 -15.86
N ALA A 206 5.98 6.22 -14.85
CA ALA A 206 6.20 4.79 -15.05
C ALA A 206 5.02 4.11 -15.75
N LEU A 207 3.78 4.42 -15.34
CA LEU A 207 2.59 3.69 -15.79
C LEU A 207 1.87 4.34 -16.98
N LYS A 208 2.11 5.64 -17.20
CA LYS A 208 1.49 6.44 -18.27
C LYS A 208 -0.03 6.20 -18.37
N PRO A 209 -0.80 6.28 -17.27
CA PRO A 209 -2.23 5.95 -17.30
C PRO A 209 -3.00 6.96 -18.17
N LYS A 210 -4.15 6.54 -18.73
CA LYS A 210 -5.00 7.47 -19.51
C LYS A 210 -5.61 8.56 -18.63
N GLN A 211 -5.96 8.21 -17.39
CA GLN A 211 -6.43 9.13 -16.36
C GLN A 211 -5.80 8.75 -15.03
N MET A 212 -5.39 9.75 -14.23
CA MET A 212 -4.83 9.53 -12.91
C MET A 212 -5.42 10.51 -11.89
N SER A 213 -5.92 9.99 -10.77
CA SER A 213 -6.43 10.76 -9.64
C SER A 213 -5.61 10.52 -8.38
N LEU A 214 -5.62 11.49 -7.47
CA LEU A 214 -4.99 11.44 -6.16
C LEU A 214 -6.03 11.70 -5.08
N LEU A 215 -5.99 10.92 -4.00
CA LEU A 215 -6.62 11.26 -2.72
C LEU A 215 -5.58 11.04 -1.64
N ALA A 216 -5.10 12.13 -1.03
CA ALA A 216 -4.19 12.06 0.11
C ALA A 216 -5.00 12.20 1.40
N ASP A 217 -5.32 11.07 2.04
CA ASP A 217 -6.11 11.06 3.28
C ASP A 217 -5.18 11.35 4.47
N SER A 218 -5.43 12.45 5.17
CA SER A 218 -4.67 12.84 6.37
C SER A 218 -3.14 12.89 6.14
N GLY A 219 -2.74 13.25 4.92
CA GLY A 219 -1.36 13.16 4.43
C GLY A 219 -0.65 14.47 4.07
N PRO A 220 -1.32 15.58 3.72
CA PRO A 220 -0.60 16.84 3.49
C PRO A 220 0.21 17.27 4.72
N LEU A 221 1.52 17.44 4.55
CA LEU A 221 2.40 17.99 5.57
C LEU A 221 2.62 19.48 5.31
N PHE A 222 2.39 20.31 6.32
CA PHE A 222 2.66 21.74 6.28
C PHE A 222 3.87 22.03 7.17
N ASN A 223 4.82 22.79 6.65
CA ASN A 223 5.94 23.26 7.47
C ASN A 223 5.44 24.39 8.37
N VAL A 224 5.38 24.13 9.67
CA VAL A 224 4.96 25.11 10.68
C VAL A 224 6.10 25.33 11.68
N PRO A 225 6.36 26.57 12.13
CA PRO A 225 7.33 26.81 13.19
C PRO A 225 6.93 26.01 14.44
N ARG A 226 7.87 25.27 15.03
CA ARG A 226 7.60 24.38 16.16
C ARG A 226 6.99 25.10 17.37
N ASN A 227 7.26 26.40 17.50
CA ASN A 227 6.81 27.23 18.60
C ASN A 227 5.59 28.10 18.23
N ALA A 228 5.00 27.92 17.05
CA ALA A 228 3.81 28.64 16.64
C ALA A 228 2.58 28.12 17.41
N THR A 229 1.70 29.02 17.83
CA THR A 229 0.39 28.63 18.36
C THR A 229 -0.56 28.22 17.23
N PRO A 230 -1.66 27.50 17.52
CA PRO A 230 -2.69 27.21 16.52
C PRO A 230 -3.27 28.46 15.83
N GLU A 231 -3.25 29.62 16.48
CA GLU A 231 -3.68 30.89 15.89
C GLU A 231 -2.64 31.48 14.92
N GLN A 232 -1.35 31.25 15.19
CA GLN A 232 -0.24 31.72 14.35
C GLN A 232 -0.01 30.84 13.13
N ALA A 233 -0.25 29.53 13.27
CA ALA A 233 -0.10 28.54 12.22
C ALA A 233 -1.27 27.54 12.26
N PRO A 234 -2.48 27.97 11.85
CA PRO A 234 -3.63 27.07 11.79
C PRO A 234 -3.38 25.98 10.74
N SER A 235 -3.67 24.73 11.13
CA SER A 235 -3.63 23.55 10.26
C SER A 235 -4.87 23.45 9.38
#